data_AF-A0A4W2EN62-F1
#
_entry.id   AF-A0A4W2EN62-F1
#
_cell.length_a   1.000
_cell.length_b   1.000
_cell.length_c   1.000
_cell.angle_alpha   90.00
_cell.angle_beta   90.00
_cell.angle_gamma   90.00
#
_symmetry.space_group_name_H-M   'P 1'
#
loop_
_entity.id
_entity.type
_entity.pdbx_description
1 polymer ?
#
loop_
_entity_poly.entity_id
_entity_poly.type
_entity_poly.pdbx_seq_one_letter_code
_entity_poly.pdbx_strand_id
1 'polypeptide(L)'
;MGLEAARELDCAALGALLREPREAERTLVLDCRPFLAFCRRHVRAARPVPWNALLRRRARGPPAAALACLLPDRALRARLARGELARAVVLDEGSASVADLPPDGPAHALLAALLHETRAGPTAVCFLPGERRPAGPHPPLASPARGRRVSDPRLAFPANRVLVLPAGGFDRFQACCPDLCSESPVPAMTPDNNDNSRSDSRAPSYDQGGPVEILPYLYLGSCSHSSDLQGLRACGITAVLNVSASCPNHFEGLLRYKSIPVEDNQMVEISAWFPEAIGFIGKRRATALGPVGASGEEAGHLSPSLPTFPSSSDLASPLSPFPL
;
A
#
# COMPACT_ATOMS: atom_id res chain seq x y z
N MET A 1 13.54 7.39 -22.05
CA MET A 1 14.75 6.99 -21.30
C MET A 1 14.51 5.57 -20.83
N GLY A 2 15.46 4.65 -21.08
CA GLY A 2 15.34 3.28 -20.57
C GLY A 2 15.54 3.23 -19.06
N LEU A 3 15.03 2.18 -18.41
CA LEU A 3 15.23 1.92 -16.99
C LEU A 3 16.68 1.55 -16.64
N GLU A 4 17.51 1.26 -17.64
CA GLU A 4 18.95 0.97 -17.51
C GLU A 4 19.76 2.07 -16.78
N ALA A 5 19.22 3.28 -16.67
CA ALA A 5 19.85 4.36 -15.89
C ALA A 5 19.66 4.19 -14.37
N ALA A 6 18.72 3.35 -13.93
CA ALA A 6 18.56 3.00 -12.53
C ALA A 6 19.67 2.05 -12.09
N ARG A 7 20.31 2.36 -10.95
CA ARG A 7 21.40 1.55 -10.40
C ARG A 7 20.86 0.51 -9.43
N GLU A 8 21.38 -0.69 -9.47
CA GLU A 8 21.09 -1.65 -8.39
C GLU A 8 21.87 -1.28 -7.13
N LEU A 9 21.20 -1.36 -5.98
CA LEU A 9 21.76 -1.08 -4.67
C LEU A 9 21.52 -2.31 -3.79
N ASP A 10 22.58 -2.98 -3.35
CA ASP A 10 22.43 -4.15 -2.48
C ASP A 10 21.96 -3.77 -1.06
N CYS A 11 21.49 -4.79 -0.34
CA CYS A 11 20.92 -4.62 1.00
C CYS A 11 21.94 -4.07 2.02
N ALA A 12 23.21 -4.46 1.93
CA ALA A 12 24.24 -4.04 2.87
C ALA A 12 24.63 -2.57 2.66
N ALA A 13 24.74 -2.15 1.40
CA ALA A 13 24.99 -0.77 1.01
C ALA A 13 23.82 0.13 1.42
N LEU A 14 22.57 -0.27 1.17
CA LEU A 14 21.41 0.46 1.66
C LEU A 14 21.42 0.54 3.20
N GLY A 15 21.74 -0.56 3.87
CA GLY A 15 21.86 -0.62 5.32
C GLY A 15 22.91 0.34 5.88
N ALA A 16 24.07 0.44 5.25
CA ALA A 16 25.12 1.37 5.64
C ALA A 16 24.66 2.84 5.50
N LEU A 17 24.01 3.18 4.38
CA LEU A 17 23.46 4.53 4.13
C LEU A 17 22.41 4.93 5.17
N LEU A 18 21.54 3.99 5.57
CA LEU A 18 20.46 4.27 6.52
C LEU A 18 20.91 4.31 7.99
N ARG A 19 22.12 3.82 8.31
CA ARG A 19 22.72 3.95 9.65
C ARG A 19 23.45 5.28 9.84
N GLU A 20 23.97 5.87 8.76
CA GLU A 20 24.58 7.20 8.78
C GLU A 20 23.49 8.30 8.73
N PRO A 21 23.28 9.11 9.79
CA PRO A 21 22.14 10.02 9.85
C PRO A 21 22.04 11.01 8.68
N ARG A 22 23.18 11.56 8.25
CA ARG A 22 23.25 12.51 7.13
C ARG A 22 22.89 11.87 5.79
N GLU A 23 23.27 10.62 5.57
CA GLU A 23 22.91 9.89 4.35
C GLU A 23 21.46 9.41 4.41
N ALA A 24 20.97 9.00 5.58
CA ALA A 24 19.59 8.60 5.80
C ALA A 24 18.59 9.73 5.48
N GLU A 25 18.87 10.97 5.92
CA GLU A 25 18.04 12.14 5.61
C GLU A 25 17.98 12.48 4.12
N ARG A 26 19.01 12.06 3.36
CA ARG A 26 19.16 12.28 1.92
C ARG A 26 18.80 11.06 1.08
N THR A 27 18.34 9.97 1.70
CA THR A 27 17.94 8.74 1.03
C THR A 27 16.44 8.53 1.17
N LEU A 28 15.71 8.67 0.06
CA LEU A 28 14.28 8.39 0.00
C LEU A 28 14.04 6.92 -0.38
N VAL A 29 13.40 6.14 0.49
CA VAL A 29 13.02 4.75 0.20
C VAL A 29 11.52 4.68 -0.14
N LEU A 30 11.19 4.05 -1.26
CA LEU A 30 9.84 3.90 -1.80
C LEU A 30 9.49 2.41 -1.93
N ASP A 31 8.46 1.98 -1.21
CA ASP A 31 8.04 0.58 -1.12
C ASP A 31 6.84 0.33 -2.04
N CYS A 32 7.06 -0.45 -3.10
CA CYS A 32 6.07 -0.82 -4.10
C CYS A 32 5.33 -2.13 -3.80
N ARG A 33 5.57 -2.74 -2.63
CA ARG A 33 4.85 -3.95 -2.21
C ARG A 33 3.38 -3.64 -1.93
N PRO A 34 2.50 -4.66 -1.91
CA PRO A 34 1.12 -4.48 -1.47
C PRO A 34 1.08 -3.79 -0.10
N PHE A 35 0.15 -2.86 0.07
CA PHE A 35 0.06 -2.02 1.27
C PHE A 35 0.02 -2.83 2.58
N LEU A 36 -0.63 -3.99 2.59
CA LEU A 36 -0.65 -4.87 3.75
C LEU A 36 0.73 -5.47 4.09
N ALA A 37 1.57 -5.76 3.09
CA ALA A 37 2.95 -6.21 3.33
C ALA A 37 3.78 -5.07 3.95
N PHE A 38 3.60 -3.84 3.46
CA PHE A 38 4.22 -2.64 4.04
C PHE A 38 3.80 -2.43 5.51
N CYS A 39 2.50 -2.49 5.81
CA CYS A 39 1.97 -2.32 7.18
C CYS A 39 2.54 -3.35 8.16
N ARG A 40 2.72 -4.60 7.72
CA ARG A 40 3.31 -5.67 8.56
C ARG A 40 4.75 -5.33 8.92
N ARG A 41 5.58 -5.07 7.92
CA ARG A 41 6.99 -4.71 8.13
C ARG A 41 7.55 -4.01 6.91
N HIS A 42 8.33 -2.96 7.13
CA HIS A 42 8.94 -2.18 6.05
C HIS A 42 10.29 -1.60 6.48
N VAL A 43 11.05 -1.08 5.52
CA VAL A 43 12.30 -0.36 5.81
C VAL A 43 11.96 0.92 6.56
N ARG A 44 12.69 1.24 7.63
CA ARG A 44 12.43 2.42 8.46
C ARG A 44 12.40 3.68 7.61
N ALA A 45 11.38 4.52 7.84
CA ALA A 45 11.11 5.74 7.09
C ALA A 45 10.79 5.58 5.59
N ALA A 46 10.62 4.34 5.09
CA ALA A 46 10.14 4.12 3.74
C ALA A 46 8.72 4.66 3.55
N ARG A 47 8.40 5.07 2.32
CA ARG A 47 7.06 5.53 1.94
C ARG A 47 6.36 4.48 1.09
N PRO A 48 5.12 4.09 1.42
CA PRO A 48 4.37 3.17 0.57
C PRO A 48 3.98 3.89 -0.73
N VAL A 49 4.11 3.19 -1.84
CA VAL A 49 3.73 3.71 -3.16
C VAL A 49 2.27 3.32 -3.41
N PRO A 50 1.35 4.30 -3.52
CA PRO A 50 -0.05 4.00 -3.78
C PRO A 50 -0.17 3.40 -5.17
N TRP A 51 -0.81 2.23 -5.25
CA TRP A 51 -1.01 1.54 -6.51
C TRP A 51 -2.40 0.93 -6.58
N ASN A 52 -3.22 1.46 -7.49
CA ASN A 52 -4.57 0.96 -7.77
C ASN A 52 -4.87 1.08 -9.27
N ALA A 53 -6.02 0.56 -9.71
CA ALA A 53 -6.40 0.56 -11.13
C ALA A 53 -6.44 1.97 -11.76
N LEU A 54 -6.88 2.98 -10.98
CA LEU A 54 -6.93 4.37 -11.43
C LEU A 54 -5.52 4.95 -11.61
N LEU A 55 -4.63 4.70 -10.64
CA LEU A 55 -3.24 5.17 -10.68
C LEU A 55 -2.45 4.48 -11.79
N ARG A 56 -2.71 3.20 -12.07
CA ARG A 56 -2.19 2.49 -13.25
C ARG A 56 -2.48 3.23 -14.55
N ARG A 57 -3.73 3.68 -14.72
CA ARG A 57 -4.14 4.43 -15.92
C ARG A 57 -3.45 5.80 -15.99
N ARG A 58 -3.34 6.50 -14.87
CA ARG A 58 -2.71 7.83 -14.80
C ARG A 58 -1.19 7.78 -14.95
N ALA A 59 -0.56 6.70 -14.50
CA ALA A 59 0.88 6.48 -14.61
C ALA A 59 1.36 6.27 -16.05
N ARG A 60 0.44 5.97 -16.99
CA ARG A 60 0.71 5.94 -18.44
C ARG A 60 0.73 7.33 -19.09
N GLY A 61 0.34 8.37 -18.35
CA GLY A 61 0.37 9.76 -18.81
C GLY A 61 1.76 10.38 -18.71
N PRO A 62 1.85 11.74 -18.73
CA PRO A 62 3.12 12.44 -18.61
C PRO A 62 3.89 12.04 -17.33
N PRO A 63 5.23 11.90 -17.39
CA PRO A 63 6.05 11.44 -16.25
C PRO A 63 5.87 12.26 -14.97
N ALA A 64 5.75 13.58 -15.08
CA ALA A 64 5.51 14.44 -13.91
C ALA A 64 4.14 14.17 -13.25
N ALA A 65 3.11 13.87 -14.04
CA ALA A 65 1.79 13.50 -13.54
C ALA A 65 1.79 12.09 -12.93
N ALA A 66 2.54 11.16 -13.53
CA ALA A 66 2.76 9.83 -12.97
C ALA A 66 3.47 9.91 -11.60
N LEU A 67 4.55 10.70 -11.49
CA LEU A 67 5.24 10.90 -10.22
C LEU A 67 4.34 11.55 -9.18
N ALA A 68 3.50 12.52 -9.56
CA ALA A 68 2.53 13.13 -8.66
C ALA A 68 1.51 12.14 -8.09
N CYS A 69 1.14 11.14 -8.88
CA CYS A 69 0.22 10.07 -8.49
C CYS A 69 0.89 9.05 -7.55
N LEU A 70 2.16 8.70 -7.84
CA LEU A 70 2.91 7.66 -7.13
C LEU A 70 3.69 8.18 -5.91
N LEU A 71 3.96 9.48 -5.85
CA LEU A 71 4.53 10.17 -4.71
C LEU A 71 3.69 11.41 -4.41
N PRO A 72 2.52 11.26 -3.73
CA PRO A 72 1.60 12.36 -3.48
C PRO A 72 2.24 13.51 -2.68
N ASP A 73 3.18 13.18 -1.79
CA ASP A 73 3.91 14.12 -0.95
C ASP A 73 4.62 15.20 -1.80
N ARG A 74 4.09 16.42 -1.75
CA ARG A 74 4.61 17.57 -2.49
C ARG A 74 5.95 18.04 -1.94
N ALA A 75 6.18 17.91 -0.63
CA ALA A 75 7.44 18.34 -0.03
C ALA A 75 8.58 17.42 -0.49
N LEU A 76 8.37 16.10 -0.47
CA LEU A 76 9.37 15.14 -0.97
C LEU A 76 9.65 15.33 -2.46
N ARG A 77 8.61 15.55 -3.28
CA ARG A 77 8.81 15.86 -4.71
C ARG A 77 9.59 17.17 -4.91
N ALA A 78 9.32 18.20 -4.12
CA ALA A 78 10.07 19.45 -4.21
C ALA A 78 11.55 19.29 -3.80
N ARG A 79 11.83 18.50 -2.76
CA ARG A 79 13.20 18.14 -2.36
C ARG A 79 13.93 17.35 -3.46
N LEU A 80 13.21 16.43 -4.13
CA LEU A 80 13.72 15.66 -5.26
C LEU A 80 14.09 16.57 -6.44
N ALA A 81 13.17 17.47 -6.83
CA ALA A 81 13.37 18.42 -7.93
C ALA A 81 14.51 19.41 -7.67
N ARG A 82 14.73 19.80 -6.40
CA ARG A 82 15.86 20.66 -6.00
C ARG A 82 17.19 19.91 -5.81
N GLY A 83 17.21 18.59 -5.97
CA GLY A 83 18.43 17.79 -5.81
C GLY A 83 18.93 17.67 -4.37
N GLU A 84 18.06 17.89 -3.37
CA GLU A 84 18.43 17.78 -1.95
C GLU A 84 18.60 16.31 -1.52
N LEU A 85 17.85 15.42 -2.17
CA LEU A 85 17.97 13.98 -1.99
C LEU A 85 19.17 13.48 -2.79
N ALA A 86 20.08 12.77 -2.13
CA ALA A 86 21.18 12.11 -2.83
C ALA A 86 20.68 10.88 -3.60
N ARG A 87 19.66 10.19 -3.06
CA ARG A 87 19.18 8.90 -3.58
C ARG A 87 17.67 8.76 -3.47
N ALA A 88 17.08 8.15 -4.48
CA ALA A 88 15.72 7.61 -4.44
C ALA A 88 15.79 6.10 -4.71
N VAL A 89 15.47 5.28 -3.70
CA VAL A 89 15.57 3.82 -3.73
C VAL A 89 14.17 3.23 -3.84
N VAL A 90 13.93 2.44 -4.88
CA VAL A 90 12.68 1.72 -5.10
C VAL A 90 12.87 0.25 -4.78
N LEU A 91 11.94 -0.33 -4.04
CA LEU A 91 11.92 -1.78 -3.77
C LEU A 91 10.54 -2.34 -4.10
N ASP A 92 10.49 -3.59 -4.54
CA ASP A 92 9.26 -4.30 -4.86
C ASP A 92 9.16 -5.65 -4.14
N GLU A 93 8.16 -6.45 -4.50
CA GLU A 93 7.86 -7.73 -3.86
C GLU A 93 8.91 -8.81 -4.13
N GLY A 94 9.66 -8.75 -5.24
CA GLY A 94 10.36 -9.96 -5.70
C GLY A 94 11.18 -9.88 -6.98
N SER A 95 11.27 -8.73 -7.66
CA SER A 95 12.07 -8.66 -8.89
C SER A 95 13.55 -8.69 -8.56
N ALA A 96 14.26 -9.64 -9.18
CA ALA A 96 15.69 -9.87 -8.95
C ALA A 96 16.60 -8.81 -9.60
N SER A 97 16.05 -8.05 -10.56
CA SER A 97 16.75 -6.97 -11.25
C SER A 97 15.74 -5.98 -11.83
N VAL A 98 16.24 -4.82 -12.28
CA VAL A 98 15.42 -3.83 -12.99
C VAL A 98 14.81 -4.40 -14.29
N ALA A 99 15.50 -5.34 -14.95
CA ALA A 99 15.04 -5.99 -16.18
C ALA A 99 13.88 -6.97 -15.94
N ASP A 100 13.75 -7.49 -14.71
CA ASP A 100 12.69 -8.42 -14.33
C ASP A 100 11.40 -7.71 -13.87
N LEU A 101 11.36 -6.37 -13.91
CA LEU A 101 10.21 -5.61 -13.46
C LEU A 101 9.04 -5.71 -14.46
N PRO A 102 7.81 -6.03 -14.00
CA PRO A 102 6.63 -5.99 -14.85
C PRO A 102 6.43 -4.60 -15.45
N PRO A 103 6.25 -4.46 -16.78
CA PRO A 103 6.14 -3.15 -17.44
C PRO A 103 4.91 -2.35 -16.97
N ASP A 104 3.84 -3.03 -16.59
CA ASP A 104 2.64 -2.44 -15.99
C ASP A 104 2.66 -2.46 -14.45
N GLY A 105 3.85 -2.60 -13.85
CA GLY A 105 4.05 -2.67 -12.40
C GLY A 105 4.29 -1.30 -11.75
N PRO A 106 4.05 -1.17 -10.43
CA PRO A 106 4.28 0.08 -9.70
C PRO A 106 5.74 0.52 -9.73
N ALA A 107 6.67 -0.41 -9.49
CA ALA A 107 8.10 -0.11 -9.46
C ALA A 107 8.63 0.33 -10.84
N HIS A 108 8.18 -0.30 -11.92
CA HIS A 108 8.52 0.11 -13.28
C HIS A 108 8.06 1.55 -13.58
N ALA A 109 6.78 1.84 -13.32
CA ALA A 109 6.21 3.17 -13.54
C ALA A 109 6.90 4.24 -12.67
N LEU A 110 7.19 3.91 -11.42
CA LEU A 110 7.85 4.81 -10.48
C LEU A 110 9.29 5.10 -10.88
N LEU A 111 10.08 4.09 -11.23
CA LEU A 111 11.45 4.26 -11.68
C LEU A 111 11.52 5.12 -12.96
N ALA A 112 10.63 4.88 -13.92
CA ALA A 112 10.54 5.68 -15.14
C ALA A 112 10.24 7.16 -14.83
N ALA A 113 9.32 7.42 -13.90
CA ALA A 113 8.96 8.77 -13.49
C ALA A 113 10.09 9.48 -12.71
N LEU A 114 10.76 8.78 -11.80
CA LEU A 114 11.90 9.30 -11.04
C LEU A 114 13.09 9.63 -11.95
N LEU A 115 13.46 8.71 -12.86
CA LEU A 115 14.56 8.93 -13.81
C LEU A 115 14.32 10.13 -14.73
N HIS A 116 13.06 10.40 -15.06
CA HIS A 116 12.72 11.61 -15.81
C HIS A 116 12.88 12.86 -14.94
N GLU A 117 12.36 12.85 -13.71
CA GLU A 117 12.39 14.00 -12.80
C GLU A 117 13.82 14.38 -12.40
N THR A 118 14.69 13.39 -12.15
CA THR A 118 16.05 13.62 -11.64
C THR A 118 17.11 13.71 -12.72
N ARG A 119 16.74 13.70 -14.01
CA ARG A 119 17.69 13.63 -15.14
C ARG A 119 18.75 14.74 -15.13
N ALA A 120 18.38 15.94 -14.68
CA ALA A 120 19.27 17.10 -14.62
C ALA A 120 19.89 17.33 -13.23
N GLY A 121 19.52 16.49 -12.25
CA GLY A 121 19.92 16.64 -10.85
C GLY A 121 20.98 15.62 -10.42
N PRO A 122 21.57 15.81 -9.23
CA PRO A 122 22.56 14.90 -8.67
C PRO A 122 21.95 13.62 -8.08
N THR A 123 20.63 13.53 -8.00
CA THR A 123 19.93 12.42 -7.33
C THR A 123 20.09 11.11 -8.11
N ALA A 124 20.71 10.11 -7.48
CA ALA A 124 20.78 8.77 -8.02
C ALA A 124 19.46 8.01 -7.81
N VAL A 125 18.93 7.40 -8.87
CA VAL A 125 17.78 6.50 -8.79
C VAL A 125 18.29 5.08 -8.67
N CYS A 126 17.82 4.37 -7.65
CA CYS A 126 18.28 3.03 -7.34
C CYS A 126 17.12 2.04 -7.22
N PHE A 127 17.37 0.77 -7.54
CA PHE A 127 16.48 -0.35 -7.30
C PHE A 127 17.12 -1.33 -6.30
N LEU A 128 16.34 -1.84 -5.35
CA LEU A 128 16.76 -2.84 -4.38
C LEU A 128 16.37 -4.25 -4.87
N PRO A 129 17.32 -5.04 -5.42
CA PRO A 129 17.00 -6.31 -6.05
C PRO A 129 16.64 -7.41 -5.06
N GLY A 130 15.62 -8.20 -5.41
CA GLY A 130 15.24 -9.45 -4.74
C GLY A 130 16.19 -10.60 -5.02
N GLU A 131 15.82 -11.81 -4.62
CA GLU A 131 16.63 -13.00 -4.87
C GLU A 131 16.52 -13.45 -6.33
N ARG A 132 17.68 -13.73 -6.94
CA ARG A 132 17.71 -14.25 -8.31
C ARG A 132 17.17 -15.67 -8.28
N ARG A 133 16.05 -15.90 -8.96
CA ARG A 133 15.48 -17.24 -9.07
C ARG A 133 16.54 -18.18 -9.66
N PRO A 134 16.84 -19.33 -9.03
CA PRO A 134 17.72 -20.30 -9.66
C PRO A 134 17.10 -20.69 -11.00
N ALA A 135 17.92 -20.76 -12.06
CA ALA A 135 17.49 -21.18 -13.38
C ALA A 135 17.09 -22.67 -13.36
N GLY A 136 15.92 -22.96 -12.78
CA GLY A 136 15.27 -24.26 -12.89
C GLY A 136 14.71 -24.44 -14.30
N PRO A 137 14.56 -25.69 -14.78
CA PRO A 137 14.03 -25.94 -16.11
C PRO A 137 12.65 -25.29 -16.24
N HIS A 138 12.52 -24.40 -17.22
CA HIS A 138 11.23 -23.80 -17.58
C HIS A 138 10.19 -24.92 -17.75
N PRO A 139 9.01 -24.86 -17.10
CA PRO A 139 7.91 -25.70 -17.53
C PRO A 139 7.61 -25.33 -18.99
N PRO A 140 7.48 -26.31 -19.91
CA PRO A 140 7.22 -25.99 -21.31
C PRO A 140 5.92 -25.19 -21.39
N LEU A 141 5.98 -24.07 -22.10
CA LEU A 141 4.80 -23.33 -22.53
C LEU A 141 3.85 -24.33 -23.20
N ALA A 142 2.73 -24.61 -22.55
CA ALA A 142 1.69 -25.44 -23.14
C ALA A 142 1.17 -24.73 -24.39
N SER A 143 1.65 -25.13 -25.55
CA SER A 143 1.06 -24.74 -26.84
C SER A 143 -0.41 -25.15 -26.84
N PRO A 144 -1.31 -24.35 -27.43
CA PRO A 144 -2.72 -24.71 -27.52
C PRO A 144 -2.88 -25.86 -28.52
N ALA A 145 -2.91 -27.10 -28.02
CA ALA A 145 -3.26 -28.25 -28.84
C ALA A 145 -4.75 -28.18 -29.18
N ARG A 146 -5.04 -27.84 -30.44
CA ARG A 146 -6.34 -28.00 -31.09
C ARG A 146 -6.89 -29.41 -30.83
N GLY A 147 -8.09 -29.46 -30.24
CA GLY A 147 -9.09 -30.50 -30.45
C GLY A 147 -8.69 -31.94 -30.14
N ARG A 148 -9.00 -32.41 -28.92
CA ARG A 148 -9.43 -33.80 -28.73
C ARG A 148 -10.31 -33.92 -27.49
N ARG A 149 -11.58 -34.28 -27.67
CA ARG A 149 -12.41 -34.82 -26.59
C ARG A 149 -11.79 -36.14 -26.16
N VAL A 150 -11.41 -36.26 -24.89
CA VAL A 150 -11.27 -37.55 -24.23
C VAL A 150 -11.88 -37.41 -22.84
N SER A 151 -12.91 -38.21 -22.62
CA SER A 151 -13.60 -38.42 -21.36
C SER A 151 -12.71 -39.35 -20.50
N ASP A 152 -12.02 -38.83 -19.49
CA ASP A 152 -11.43 -39.67 -18.43
C ASP A 152 -11.31 -38.88 -17.11
N PRO A 153 -12.09 -39.21 -16.05
CA PRO A 153 -12.08 -38.49 -14.78
C PRO A 153 -10.99 -38.94 -13.80
N ARG A 154 -9.87 -39.55 -14.25
CA ARG A 154 -8.80 -40.04 -13.36
C ARG A 154 -7.43 -39.39 -13.48
N LEU A 155 -7.27 -38.30 -14.23
CA LEU A 155 -6.06 -37.46 -14.14
C LEU A 155 -6.27 -36.38 -13.08
N ALA A 156 -6.08 -36.77 -11.82
CA ALA A 156 -5.98 -35.88 -10.68
C ALA A 156 -4.82 -34.87 -10.89
N PHE A 157 -5.15 -33.60 -11.07
CA PHE A 157 -4.19 -32.52 -10.91
C PHE A 157 -3.72 -32.50 -9.45
N PRO A 158 -2.41 -32.49 -9.15
CA PRO A 158 -1.96 -32.40 -7.77
C PRO A 158 -2.27 -31.01 -7.21
N ALA A 159 -3.31 -30.95 -6.39
CA ALA A 159 -3.66 -29.82 -5.53
C ALA A 159 -2.68 -29.75 -4.36
N ASN A 160 -1.56 -29.04 -4.55
CA ASN A 160 -0.76 -28.32 -3.54
C ASN A 160 0.64 -28.06 -4.11
N ARG A 161 0.74 -27.05 -4.98
CA ARG A 161 2.02 -26.37 -5.19
C ARG A 161 1.93 -25.03 -4.48
N VAL A 162 2.47 -24.98 -3.26
CA VAL A 162 2.85 -23.72 -2.62
C VAL A 162 3.90 -23.10 -3.54
N LEU A 163 3.52 -22.09 -4.31
CA LEU A 163 4.48 -21.22 -4.99
C LEU A 163 5.22 -20.47 -3.88
N VAL A 164 6.37 -20.99 -3.47
CA VAL A 164 7.35 -20.20 -2.71
C VAL A 164 7.80 -19.11 -3.65
N LEU A 165 7.26 -17.90 -3.47
CA LEU A 165 7.78 -16.73 -4.14
C LEU A 165 9.23 -16.54 -3.66
N PRO A 166 10.18 -16.27 -4.57
CA PRO A 166 11.55 -15.97 -4.15
C PRO A 166 11.54 -14.81 -3.16
N ALA A 167 12.45 -14.83 -2.19
CA ALA A 167 12.53 -13.78 -1.17
C ALA A 167 12.67 -12.41 -1.85
N GLY A 168 11.78 -11.49 -1.47
CA GLY A 168 11.71 -10.16 -2.05
C GLY A 168 12.93 -9.30 -1.78
N GLY A 169 13.04 -8.16 -2.47
CA GLY A 169 14.06 -7.15 -2.15
C GLY A 169 13.98 -6.73 -0.69
N PHE A 170 12.77 -6.66 -0.14
CA PHE A 170 12.54 -6.42 1.28
C PHE A 170 12.96 -7.59 2.18
N ASP A 171 12.63 -8.85 1.85
CA ASP A 171 12.93 -9.99 2.72
C ASP A 171 14.45 -10.17 2.89
N ARG A 172 15.21 -9.96 1.83
CA ARG A 172 16.69 -9.94 1.87
C ARG A 172 17.20 -8.79 2.72
N PHE A 173 16.62 -7.60 2.57
CA PHE A 173 16.99 -6.46 3.39
C PHE A 173 16.71 -6.71 4.87
N GLN A 174 15.55 -7.27 5.20
CA GLN A 174 15.16 -7.62 6.55
C GLN A 174 16.13 -8.63 7.18
N ALA A 175 16.57 -9.65 6.41
CA ALA A 175 17.54 -10.62 6.89
C ALA A 175 18.93 -9.98 7.14
N CYS A 176 19.33 -9.02 6.32
CA CYS A 176 20.63 -8.36 6.42
C CYS A 176 20.66 -7.22 7.46
N CYS A 177 19.57 -6.47 7.60
CA CYS A 177 19.47 -5.24 8.39
C CYS A 177 18.16 -5.17 9.20
N PRO A 178 17.92 -6.13 10.12
CA PRO A 178 16.66 -6.20 10.87
C PRO A 178 16.43 -4.99 11.79
N ASP A 179 17.51 -4.33 12.24
CA ASP A 179 17.51 -3.11 13.07
C ASP A 179 17.00 -1.87 12.33
N LEU A 180 16.99 -1.92 11.00
CA LEU A 180 16.50 -0.87 10.13
C LEU A 180 15.09 -1.16 9.59
N CYS A 181 14.44 -2.21 10.06
CA CYS A 181 13.04 -2.48 9.75
C CYS A 181 12.15 -1.89 10.83
N SER A 182 11.15 -1.13 10.39
CA SER A 182 10.05 -0.73 11.26
C SER A 182 8.93 -1.75 11.12
N GLU A 183 8.48 -2.23 12.25
CA GLU A 183 7.17 -2.84 12.38
C GLU A 183 6.22 -1.70 12.72
N SER A 184 5.06 -1.67 12.08
CA SER A 184 3.98 -0.86 12.64
C SER A 184 3.74 -1.40 14.05
N PRO A 185 3.54 -0.57 15.09
CA PRO A 185 3.18 -1.05 16.42
C PRO A 185 1.79 -1.71 16.33
N VAL A 186 1.78 -2.97 15.92
CA VAL A 186 0.72 -3.90 16.25
C VAL A 186 0.83 -4.07 17.77
N PRO A 187 -0.26 -3.92 18.55
CA PRO A 187 -0.22 -4.27 19.96
C PRO A 187 0.35 -5.68 20.07
N ALA A 188 1.39 -5.82 20.90
CA ALA A 188 2.11 -7.07 21.10
C ALA A 188 1.11 -8.20 21.36
N MET A 189 1.11 -9.22 20.51
CA MET A 189 0.54 -10.51 20.88
C MET A 189 1.34 -11.01 22.08
N THR A 190 0.73 -11.03 23.26
CA THR A 190 1.23 -11.84 24.36
C THR A 190 1.21 -13.30 23.92
N PRO A 191 2.27 -14.09 24.18
CA PRO A 191 2.28 -15.51 23.84
C PRO A 191 1.47 -16.26 24.91
N ASP A 192 0.15 -16.15 24.87
CA ASP A 192 -0.71 -17.02 25.67
C ASP A 192 -1.15 -18.22 24.83
N ASN A 193 -0.32 -19.23 25.00
CA ASN A 193 -0.63 -20.65 25.01
C ASN A 193 -2.11 -20.94 25.33
N ASN A 194 -2.91 -21.27 24.31
CA ASN A 194 -3.97 -22.26 24.52
C ASN A 194 -4.30 -22.98 23.20
N ASP A 195 -3.86 -24.23 23.15
CA ASP A 195 -4.38 -25.23 22.23
C ASP A 195 -5.92 -25.26 22.29
N ASN A 196 -6.48 -25.64 21.15
CA ASN A 196 -7.80 -26.28 21.00
C ASN A 196 -8.95 -25.42 20.44
N SER A 197 -8.83 -25.04 19.17
CA SER A 197 -9.98 -25.08 18.25
C SER A 197 -9.48 -25.11 16.81
N ARG A 198 -9.68 -26.25 16.16
CA ARG A 198 -9.42 -26.58 14.75
C ARG A 198 -9.46 -25.32 13.86
N SER A 199 -8.30 -24.88 13.41
CA SER A 199 -8.18 -23.88 12.35
C SER A 199 -8.85 -24.44 11.11
N ASP A 200 -10.06 -23.96 10.83
CA ASP A 200 -10.75 -24.25 9.59
C ASP A 200 -9.89 -23.63 8.48
N SER A 201 -9.09 -24.46 7.82
CA SER A 201 -8.11 -24.07 6.80
C SER A 201 -8.78 -23.64 5.48
N ARG A 202 -10.03 -23.14 5.58
CA ARG A 202 -10.88 -22.65 4.50
C ARG A 202 -11.10 -21.14 4.54
N ALA A 203 -10.77 -20.45 5.63
CA ALA A 203 -10.89 -19.01 5.68
C ALA A 203 -9.81 -18.35 4.78
N PRO A 204 -10.17 -17.40 3.90
CA PRO A 204 -9.23 -16.65 3.09
C PRO A 204 -8.11 -16.04 3.94
N SER A 205 -6.91 -15.84 3.36
CA SER A 205 -5.74 -15.34 4.10
C SER A 205 -5.93 -13.95 4.74
N TYR A 206 -6.93 -13.18 4.29
CA TYR A 206 -7.29 -11.88 4.86
C TYR A 206 -8.22 -11.96 6.08
N ASP A 207 -8.75 -13.15 6.40
CA ASP A 207 -9.54 -13.43 7.61
C ASP A 207 -8.66 -14.05 8.71
N GLN A 208 -7.36 -14.19 8.49
CA GLN A 208 -6.41 -14.70 9.48
C GLN A 208 -5.90 -13.54 10.35
N GLY A 209 -6.42 -13.43 11.58
CA GLY A 209 -6.02 -12.45 12.58
C GLY A 209 -7.11 -11.45 12.95
N GLY A 210 -6.72 -10.30 13.50
CA GLY A 210 -7.62 -9.16 13.78
C GLY A 210 -7.62 -8.11 12.66
N PRO A 211 -8.50 -7.09 12.74
CA PRO A 211 -8.52 -6.00 11.76
C PRO A 211 -7.19 -5.23 11.76
N VAL A 212 -6.74 -4.80 10.58
CA VAL A 212 -5.44 -4.16 10.37
C VAL A 212 -5.55 -2.64 10.52
N GLU A 213 -4.76 -2.02 11.39
CA GLU A 213 -4.71 -0.57 11.49
C GLU A 213 -4.00 0.04 10.27
N ILE A 214 -4.72 0.84 9.48
CA ILE A 214 -4.20 1.46 8.25
C ILE A 214 -3.80 2.93 8.46
N LEU A 215 -4.36 3.58 9.48
CA LEU A 215 -3.97 4.89 10.00
C LEU A 215 -4.28 4.92 11.50
N PRO A 216 -3.67 5.82 12.29
CA PRO A 216 -4.02 5.97 13.71
C PRO A 216 -5.54 6.10 13.91
N TYR A 217 -6.10 5.16 14.66
CA TYR A 217 -7.53 5.01 14.98
C TYR A 217 -8.43 4.62 13.80
N LEU A 218 -7.86 4.10 12.71
CA LEU A 218 -8.60 3.63 11.52
C LEU A 218 -8.13 2.23 11.14
N TYR A 219 -9.05 1.28 11.24
CA TYR A 219 -8.80 -0.13 10.99
C TYR A 219 -9.55 -0.59 9.74
N LEU A 220 -8.93 -1.51 9.00
CA LEU A 220 -9.50 -2.21 7.86
C LEU A 220 -9.66 -3.69 8.22
N GLY A 221 -10.88 -4.21 8.10
CA GLY A 221 -11.19 -5.60 8.39
C GLY A 221 -12.27 -6.16 7.46
N SER A 222 -12.48 -7.48 7.53
CA SER A 222 -13.54 -8.17 6.79
C SER A 222 -14.85 -8.19 7.57
N CYS A 223 -15.89 -8.79 6.96
CA CYS A 223 -17.17 -9.07 7.62
C CYS A 223 -16.99 -9.96 8.87
N SER A 224 -16.04 -10.90 8.83
CA SER A 224 -15.71 -11.75 9.98
C SER A 224 -15.22 -10.91 11.16
N HIS A 225 -14.32 -9.95 10.94
CA HIS A 225 -13.84 -9.06 11.99
C HIS A 225 -14.92 -8.11 12.52
N SER A 226 -15.83 -7.63 11.66
CA SER A 226 -16.93 -6.75 12.10
C SER A 226 -18.00 -7.49 12.93
N SER A 227 -18.02 -8.82 12.86
CA SER A 227 -18.90 -9.70 13.64
C SER A 227 -18.33 -10.14 14.99
N ASP A 228 -17.11 -9.73 15.36
CA ASP A 228 -16.48 -10.04 16.65
C ASP A 228 -16.42 -8.81 17.57
N LEU A 229 -17.39 -8.71 18.51
CA LEU A 229 -17.44 -7.59 19.46
C LEU A 229 -16.23 -7.53 20.39
N GLN A 230 -15.67 -8.68 20.76
CA GLN A 230 -14.56 -8.73 21.70
C GLN A 230 -13.28 -8.25 21.03
N GLY A 231 -13.01 -8.70 19.80
CA GLY A 231 -11.90 -8.20 18.97
C GLY A 231 -12.02 -6.70 18.68
N LEU A 232 -13.21 -6.21 18.30
CA LEU A 232 -13.43 -4.79 18.07
C LEU A 232 -13.15 -3.94 19.33
N ARG A 233 -13.62 -4.39 20.50
CA ARG A 233 -13.37 -3.70 21.78
C ARG A 233 -11.90 -3.74 22.20
N ALA A 234 -11.21 -4.86 21.97
CA ALA A 234 -9.78 -4.99 22.26
C ALA A 234 -8.94 -4.01 21.43
N CYS A 235 -9.35 -3.72 20.19
CA CYS A 235 -8.75 -2.68 19.34
C CYS A 235 -9.22 -1.25 19.68
N GLY A 236 -10.06 -1.06 20.70
CA GLY A 236 -10.64 0.24 21.02
C GLY A 236 -11.61 0.78 19.95
N ILE A 237 -12.16 -0.07 19.10
CA ILE A 237 -13.06 0.32 18.03
C ILE A 237 -14.44 0.62 18.62
N THR A 238 -14.90 1.85 18.38
CA THR A 238 -16.20 2.37 18.87
C THR A 238 -17.20 2.59 17.74
N ALA A 239 -16.76 2.51 16.49
CA ALA A 239 -17.56 2.76 15.31
C ALA A 239 -17.12 1.88 14.14
N VAL A 240 -18.08 1.43 13.33
CA VAL A 240 -17.85 0.55 12.18
C VAL A 240 -18.48 1.16 10.94
N LEU A 241 -17.68 1.27 9.88
CA LEU A 241 -18.14 1.66 8.55
C LEU A 241 -18.20 0.40 7.67
N ASN A 242 -19.40 -0.11 7.43
CA ASN A 242 -19.63 -1.26 6.56
C ASN A 242 -19.76 -0.76 5.11
N VAL A 243 -18.85 -1.17 4.22
CA VAL A 243 -18.88 -0.83 2.79
C VAL A 243 -19.16 -2.09 1.99
N SER A 244 -20.40 -2.56 2.06
CA SER A 244 -20.90 -3.74 1.36
C SER A 244 -22.43 -3.73 1.39
N ALA A 245 -23.06 -4.20 0.30
CA ALA A 245 -24.49 -4.41 0.24
C ALA A 245 -24.99 -5.58 1.12
N SER A 246 -24.11 -6.51 1.52
CA SER A 246 -24.47 -7.77 2.18
C SER A 246 -23.93 -7.93 3.60
N CYS A 247 -23.14 -6.97 4.11
CA CYS A 247 -22.57 -7.04 5.45
C CYS A 247 -23.53 -6.42 6.49
N PRO A 248 -24.07 -7.18 7.45
CA PRO A 248 -24.99 -6.66 8.47
C PRO A 248 -24.26 -5.94 9.60
N ASN A 249 -25.01 -5.13 10.36
CA ASN A 249 -24.51 -4.49 11.59
C ASN A 249 -24.80 -5.40 12.78
N HIS A 250 -23.77 -6.03 13.35
CA HIS A 250 -23.95 -7.05 14.39
C HIS A 250 -24.24 -6.50 15.80
N PHE A 251 -23.81 -5.28 16.10
CA PHE A 251 -23.80 -4.74 17.47
C PHE A 251 -24.45 -3.35 17.57
N GLU A 252 -25.58 -3.17 16.88
CA GLU A 252 -26.34 -1.92 16.92
C GLU A 252 -26.72 -1.54 18.36
N GLY A 253 -26.49 -0.28 18.73
CA GLY A 253 -26.66 0.22 20.11
C GLY A 253 -25.39 0.18 20.98
N LEU A 254 -24.45 -0.72 20.69
CA LEU A 254 -23.14 -0.79 21.38
C LEU A 254 -22.04 -0.10 20.58
N LEU A 255 -22.05 -0.26 19.26
CA LEU A 255 -21.16 0.41 18.33
C LEU A 255 -21.96 1.33 17.42
N ARG A 256 -21.33 2.40 16.95
CA ARG A 256 -21.97 3.32 16.00
C ARG A 256 -21.66 2.87 14.58
N TYR A 257 -22.71 2.64 13.81
CA TYR A 257 -22.59 2.12 12.45
C TYR A 257 -22.82 3.18 11.39
N LYS A 258 -22.20 2.95 10.24
CA LYS A 258 -22.60 3.52 8.96
C LYS A 258 -22.48 2.43 7.91
N SER A 259 -23.52 2.24 7.13
CA SER A 259 -23.55 1.27 6.04
C SER A 259 -23.60 2.00 4.71
N ILE A 260 -22.71 1.64 3.81
CA ILE A 260 -22.65 2.12 2.43
C ILE A 260 -22.88 0.88 1.55
N PRO A 261 -24.06 0.75 0.92
CA PRO A 261 -24.43 -0.43 0.15
C PRO A 261 -23.77 -0.36 -1.23
N VAL A 262 -22.48 -0.68 -1.28
CA VAL A 262 -21.73 -0.82 -2.53
C VAL A 262 -21.71 -2.28 -2.93
N GLU A 263 -22.10 -2.55 -4.16
CA GLU A 263 -21.93 -3.86 -4.79
C GLU A 263 -20.50 -4.00 -5.31
N ASP A 264 -19.92 -5.20 -5.20
CA ASP A 264 -18.59 -5.52 -5.75
C ASP A 264 -18.67 -5.70 -7.28
N ASN A 265 -19.01 -4.61 -7.96
CA ASN A 265 -19.13 -4.57 -9.41
C ASN A 265 -18.38 -3.35 -9.98
N GLN A 266 -17.68 -3.55 -11.09
CA GLN A 266 -16.78 -2.56 -11.69
C GLN A 266 -17.52 -1.33 -12.25
N MET A 267 -18.84 -1.43 -12.40
CA MET A 267 -19.70 -0.37 -12.92
C MET A 267 -20.24 0.57 -11.84
N VAL A 268 -20.03 0.25 -10.56
CA VAL A 268 -20.58 1.04 -9.45
C VAL A 268 -19.71 2.26 -9.17
N GLU A 269 -20.33 3.44 -9.21
CA GLU A 269 -19.65 4.69 -8.90
C GLU A 269 -19.49 4.86 -7.38
N ILE A 270 -18.40 4.29 -6.83
CA ILE A 270 -18.10 4.37 -5.40
C ILE A 270 -17.71 5.79 -4.93
N SER A 271 -17.35 6.69 -5.85
CA SER A 271 -16.94 8.06 -5.55
C SER A 271 -18.06 8.92 -4.96
N ALA A 272 -19.31 8.65 -5.33
CA ALA A 272 -20.47 9.35 -4.77
C ALA A 272 -20.58 9.21 -3.24
N TRP A 273 -20.02 8.12 -2.70
CA TRP A 273 -20.07 7.79 -1.28
C TRP A 273 -18.89 8.36 -0.48
N PHE A 274 -17.85 8.90 -1.14
CA PHE A 274 -16.67 9.42 -0.45
C PHE A 274 -16.99 10.56 0.52
N PRO A 275 -17.81 11.57 0.18
CA PRO A 275 -18.14 12.64 1.13
C PRO A 275 -18.79 12.10 2.40
N GLU A 276 -19.64 11.08 2.27
CA GLU A 276 -20.35 10.46 3.38
C GLU A 276 -19.44 9.59 4.25
N ALA A 277 -18.60 8.74 3.62
CA ALA A 277 -17.61 7.91 4.31
C ALA A 277 -16.59 8.78 5.07
N ILE A 278 -16.04 9.81 4.41
CA ILE A 278 -15.09 10.75 5.02
C ILE A 278 -15.76 11.52 6.15
N GLY A 279 -16.99 11.99 5.97
CA GLY A 279 -17.75 12.68 7.01
C GLY A 279 -17.97 11.82 8.26
N PHE A 280 -18.22 10.51 8.07
CA PHE A 280 -18.34 9.57 9.18
C PHE A 280 -17.00 9.36 9.91
N ILE A 281 -15.91 9.15 9.16
CA ILE A 281 -14.56 8.95 9.73
C ILE A 281 -14.07 10.22 10.45
N GLY A 282 -14.19 11.39 9.81
CA GLY A 282 -13.70 12.66 10.33
C GLY A 282 -14.35 13.10 11.64
N LYS A 283 -15.69 12.97 11.74
CA LYS A 283 -16.43 13.27 12.98
C LYS A 283 -15.92 12.47 14.18
N ARG A 284 -15.44 11.24 13.95
CA ARG A 284 -14.96 10.32 15.00
C ARG A 284 -13.55 10.63 15.47
N ARG A 285 -12.66 11.02 14.55
CA ARG A 285 -11.28 11.42 14.92
C ARG A 285 -11.28 12.66 15.82
N ALA A 286 -12.18 13.60 15.57
CA ALA A 286 -12.38 14.79 16.41
C ALA A 286 -12.98 14.47 17.80
N THR A 287 -13.63 13.32 17.97
CA THR A 287 -14.16 12.90 19.29
C THR A 287 -13.15 12.04 20.07
N ALA A 288 -12.26 11.32 19.38
CA ALA A 288 -11.21 10.50 19.99
C ALA A 288 -10.02 11.34 20.50
N LEU A 289 -9.75 12.47 19.85
CA LEU A 289 -8.82 13.50 20.31
C LEU A 289 -9.63 14.56 21.07
N GLY A 290 -9.82 14.39 22.38
CA GLY A 290 -10.54 15.36 23.21
C GLY A 290 -9.90 16.77 23.18
N PRO A 291 -10.62 17.82 23.63
CA PRO A 291 -10.09 19.18 23.64
C PRO A 291 -8.87 19.25 24.56
N VAL A 292 -7.73 19.66 23.99
CA VAL A 292 -6.55 20.05 24.79
C VAL A 292 -6.99 21.23 25.66
N GLY A 293 -6.81 21.08 26.97
CA GLY A 293 -7.30 22.01 27.99
C GLY A 293 -6.93 23.46 27.69
N ALA A 294 -7.97 24.28 27.59
CA ALA A 294 -7.84 25.72 27.70
C ALA A 294 -7.65 26.09 29.18
N SER A 295 -6.44 26.49 29.54
CA SER A 295 -6.20 27.34 30.71
C SER A 295 -5.29 28.49 30.30
N GLY A 296 -5.95 29.61 30.01
CA GLY A 296 -5.51 31.01 30.12
C GLY A 296 -4.10 31.40 29.66
N GLU A 297 -4.02 32.08 28.51
CA GLU A 297 -3.49 33.44 28.41
C GLU A 297 -3.94 34.07 27.08
N GLU A 298 -4.46 35.29 27.15
CA GLU A 298 -4.87 36.13 26.01
C GLU A 298 -3.65 36.52 25.16
N ALA A 299 -3.77 36.34 23.83
CA ALA A 299 -3.53 37.36 22.79
C ALA A 299 -3.07 36.71 21.48
N GLY A 300 -3.81 36.93 20.40
CA GLY A 300 -3.35 36.67 19.03
C GLY A 300 -4.32 35.89 18.16
N HIS A 301 -5.14 36.62 17.41
CA HIS A 301 -5.94 36.14 16.28
C HIS A 301 -5.14 35.25 15.32
N LEU A 302 -5.35 33.93 15.31
CA LEU A 302 -5.12 33.04 14.16
C LEU A 302 -6.01 31.80 14.26
N SER A 303 -7.06 31.75 13.44
CA SER A 303 -7.92 30.57 13.25
C SER A 303 -7.10 29.39 12.71
N PRO A 304 -7.27 28.14 13.20
CA PRO A 304 -6.66 26.98 12.57
C PRO A 304 -7.40 26.67 11.26
N SER A 305 -6.72 26.89 10.14
CA SER A 305 -7.18 26.54 8.81
C SER A 305 -7.29 25.02 8.66
N LEU A 306 -8.50 24.55 8.38
CA LEU A 306 -8.77 23.21 7.86
C LEU A 306 -7.96 22.97 6.57
N PRO A 307 -7.56 21.73 6.24
CA PRO A 307 -7.08 21.42 4.91
C PRO A 307 -8.23 21.61 3.91
N THR A 308 -8.17 22.69 3.14
CA THR A 308 -9.09 22.96 2.04
C THR A 308 -8.87 21.94 0.93
N PHE A 309 -9.78 20.98 0.79
CA PHE A 309 -9.91 20.18 -0.42
C PHE A 309 -10.70 20.99 -1.46
N PRO A 310 -10.35 20.91 -2.76
CA PRO A 310 -11.01 21.72 -3.80
C PRO A 310 -12.50 21.39 -3.87
N SER A 311 -13.34 22.43 -3.98
CA SER A 311 -14.79 22.27 -4.18
C SER A 311 -15.08 21.75 -5.59
N SER A 312 -16.18 21.00 -5.73
CA SER A 312 -16.67 20.43 -7.00
C SER A 312 -17.04 21.46 -8.09
N SER A 313 -16.77 22.75 -7.89
CA SER A 313 -16.99 23.82 -8.86
C SER A 313 -15.79 24.06 -9.79
N ASP A 314 -14.60 23.54 -9.48
CA ASP A 314 -13.39 23.75 -10.30
C ASP A 314 -13.14 22.66 -11.37
N LEU A 315 -14.11 21.76 -11.59
CA LEU A 315 -14.04 20.70 -12.61
C LEU A 315 -14.85 21.01 -13.88
N ALA A 316 -15.43 22.20 -14.00
CA ALA A 316 -16.14 22.62 -15.21
C ALA A 316 -15.23 23.47 -16.11
N SER A 317 -14.46 22.82 -16.98
CA SER A 317 -14.03 23.41 -18.25
C SER A 317 -14.17 22.36 -19.35
N PRO A 318 -14.85 22.70 -20.47
CA PRO A 318 -15.31 21.72 -21.44
C PRO A 318 -14.13 21.16 -22.25
N LEU A 319 -14.01 19.84 -22.26
CA LEU A 319 -13.18 19.11 -23.21
C LEU A 319 -13.73 19.37 -24.62
N SER A 320 -12.91 19.98 -25.48
CA SER A 320 -13.17 20.03 -26.91
C SER A 320 -13.10 18.62 -27.52
N PRO A 321 -13.95 18.30 -28.52
CA PRO A 321 -13.95 16.98 -29.14
C PRO A 321 -12.78 16.86 -30.12
N PHE A 322 -11.95 15.83 -29.97
CA PHE A 322 -11.03 15.40 -31.02
C PHE A 322 -11.75 14.42 -31.96
N PRO A 323 -11.50 14.48 -33.28
CA PRO A 323 -12.18 13.67 -34.29
C PRO A 323 -11.70 12.21 -34.27
N LEU A 324 -12.60 11.34 -34.73
CA LEU A 324 -12.44 9.89 -34.90
C LEU A 324 -11.28 9.49 -35.82
#